data_AF-A0A9K3IQB5-F1
#
_entry.id   AF-A0A9K3IQB5-F1
#
_cell.length_a   1.000
_cell.length_b   1.000
_cell.length_c   1.000
_cell.angle_alpha   90.00
_cell.angle_beta   90.00
_cell.angle_gamma   90.00
#
_symmetry.space_group_name_H-M   'P 1'
#
loop_
_entity.id
_entity.type
_entity.pdbx_description
1 polymer ?
#
loop_
_entity_poly.entity_id
_entity_poly.type
_entity_poly.pdbx_seq_one_letter_code
_entity_poly.pdbx_strand_id
1 'polypeptide(L)'
;MCDSLLKISSVVFNSGLNRYRIGDVLQVTGFHNRAPQFRFICRRNVILSIDNDKTNEEDLHKSVMAAKRLLEPYNALLVEYTSYADTSSVPGHYVIYWEIKHCTVLEKAPSPLVPKVLQDCCIAIEEDLDYIYRRCRTNDKSIGPLEIRVVKSGTFEVLMDLFIKEGASINQYKTPRCIKSEAALKLLKANVKACFFSPRDPTWLP
;
A
#
# COMPACT_ATOMS: atom_id res chain seq x y z
N MET A 1 -30.09 2.89 -24.40
CA MET A 1 -30.41 3.93 -23.41
C MET A 1 -29.36 3.89 -22.33
N CYS A 2 -28.64 5.02 -22.17
CA CYS A 2 -27.63 5.35 -21.16
C CYS A 2 -26.39 4.44 -21.05
N ASP A 3 -25.40 4.76 -21.89
CA ASP A 3 -23.96 4.61 -21.59
C ASP A 3 -23.68 5.01 -20.15
N SER A 4 -23.51 4.02 -19.27
CA SER A 4 -23.31 4.21 -17.85
C SER A 4 -21.82 4.06 -17.54
N LEU A 5 -20.98 4.92 -18.12
CA LEU A 5 -19.55 4.90 -17.82
C LEU A 5 -18.89 6.29 -17.83
N LEU A 6 -18.39 6.63 -16.62
CA LEU A 6 -17.21 7.43 -16.28
C LEU A 6 -16.92 8.69 -17.12
N LYS A 7 -17.50 9.81 -16.72
CA LYS A 7 -16.91 11.13 -17.01
C LYS A 7 -15.84 11.42 -15.97
N ILE A 8 -14.59 11.51 -16.41
CA ILE A 8 -13.51 12.17 -15.68
C ILE A 8 -14.00 13.57 -15.36
N SER A 9 -14.21 13.89 -14.08
CA SER A 9 -14.64 15.22 -13.67
C SER A 9 -13.51 16.21 -13.94
N SER A 10 -13.57 16.87 -15.09
CA SER A 10 -12.75 18.05 -15.36
C SER A 10 -13.47 19.26 -14.78
N VAL A 11 -12.83 19.96 -13.85
CA VAL A 11 -13.42 21.12 -13.17
C VAL A 11 -12.71 22.40 -13.64
N VAL A 12 -13.49 23.47 -13.74
CA VAL A 12 -12.98 24.82 -13.93
C VAL A 12 -13.15 25.55 -12.61
N PHE A 13 -12.06 26.09 -12.07
CA PHE A 13 -12.06 26.86 -10.83
C PHE A 13 -11.90 28.36 -11.13
N ASN A 14 -12.55 29.20 -10.32
CA ASN A 14 -12.39 30.66 -10.40
C ASN A 14 -10.96 31.12 -10.01
N SER A 15 -10.09 30.19 -9.59
CA SER A 15 -8.66 30.40 -9.35
C SER A 15 -7.78 30.16 -10.59
N GLY A 16 -8.38 29.99 -11.79
CA GLY A 16 -7.64 29.90 -13.06
C GLY A 16 -7.29 28.48 -13.51
N LEU A 17 -7.69 27.44 -12.77
CA LEU A 17 -7.55 26.06 -13.23
C LEU A 17 -8.63 25.73 -14.26
N ASN A 18 -8.23 25.53 -15.52
CA ASN A 18 -9.14 25.22 -16.61
C ASN A 18 -9.09 23.73 -16.99
N ARG A 19 -10.26 23.07 -16.98
CA ARG A 19 -10.43 21.66 -17.36
C ARG A 19 -9.52 20.69 -16.58
N TYR A 20 -9.25 21.01 -15.32
CA TYR A 20 -8.36 20.22 -14.47
C TYR A 20 -9.01 18.89 -14.08
N ARG A 21 -8.31 17.77 -14.32
CA ARG A 21 -8.80 16.43 -13.98
C ARG A 21 -8.53 16.14 -12.50
N ILE A 22 -9.58 16.13 -11.69
CA ILE A 22 -9.47 15.89 -10.23
C ILE A 22 -8.99 14.47 -9.92
N GLY A 23 -9.30 13.50 -10.80
CA GLY A 23 -8.93 12.09 -10.62
C GLY A 23 -9.99 11.27 -9.88
N ASP A 24 -11.08 11.87 -9.42
CA ASP A 24 -12.20 11.16 -8.83
C ASP A 24 -13.03 10.43 -9.87
N VAL A 25 -13.49 9.23 -9.52
CA VAL A 25 -14.38 8.38 -10.30
C VAL A 25 -15.75 8.41 -9.65
N LEU A 26 -16.72 8.94 -10.40
CA LEU A 26 -18.09 9.11 -9.95
C LEU A 26 -19.04 8.32 -10.84
N GLN A 27 -20.02 7.65 -10.22
CA GLN A 27 -21.14 7.01 -10.90
C GLN A 27 -22.37 7.90 -10.75
N VAL A 28 -23.05 8.22 -11.86
CA VAL A 28 -24.35 8.90 -11.80
C VAL A 28 -25.37 7.93 -11.24
N THR A 29 -26.01 8.28 -10.12
CA THR A 29 -27.05 7.46 -9.48
C THR A 29 -28.47 8.00 -9.67
N GLY A 30 -28.60 9.26 -10.07
CA GLY A 30 -29.90 9.91 -10.24
C GLY A 30 -29.75 11.38 -10.60
N PHE A 31 -30.89 12.09 -10.58
CA PHE A 31 -30.94 13.53 -10.77
C PHE A 31 -31.91 14.14 -9.76
N HIS A 32 -31.51 15.24 -9.15
CA HIS A 32 -32.41 16.13 -8.43
C HIS A 32 -32.76 17.30 -9.35
N ASN A 33 -33.97 17.29 -9.91
CA ASN A 33 -34.36 18.17 -11.02
C ASN A 33 -33.40 18.01 -12.22
N ARG A 34 -32.61 19.04 -12.53
CA ARG A 34 -31.61 19.03 -13.61
C ARG A 34 -30.18 18.76 -13.11
N ALA A 35 -29.98 18.67 -11.79
CA ALA A 35 -28.66 18.46 -11.20
C ALA A 35 -28.38 16.96 -11.05
N PRO A 36 -27.28 16.42 -11.60
CA PRO A 36 -26.91 15.03 -11.43
C PRO A 36 -26.51 14.72 -9.98
N GLN A 37 -26.89 13.55 -9.50
CA GLN A 37 -26.45 12.99 -8.23
C GLN A 37 -25.41 11.90 -8.49
N PHE A 38 -24.36 11.89 -7.68
CA PHE A 38 -23.22 11.02 -7.87
C PHE A 38 -22.98 10.15 -6.64
N ARG A 39 -22.65 8.88 -6.89
CA ARG A 39 -21.99 7.99 -5.94
C ARG A 39 -20.49 8.02 -6.21
N PHE A 40 -19.71 8.30 -5.16
CA PHE A 40 -18.26 8.22 -5.22
C PHE A 40 -17.83 6.76 -5.29
N ILE A 41 -17.01 6.40 -6.29
CA ILE A 41 -16.45 5.05 -6.41
C ILE A 41 -15.04 5.02 -5.82
N CYS A 42 -14.13 5.83 -6.36
CA CYS A 42 -12.74 5.89 -5.90
C CYS A 42 -12.04 7.14 -6.44
N ARG A 43 -10.85 7.43 -5.91
CA ARG A 43 -9.89 8.33 -6.54
C ARG A 43 -8.86 7.49 -7.29
N ARG A 44 -8.61 7.82 -8.55
CA ARG A 44 -7.62 7.11 -9.37
C ARG A 44 -6.25 7.16 -8.70
N ASN A 45 -5.53 6.06 -8.81
CA ASN A 45 -4.16 5.87 -8.35
C ASN A 45 -3.97 5.87 -6.83
N VAL A 46 -5.00 5.92 -5.99
CA VAL A 46 -4.82 5.77 -4.53
C VAL A 46 -4.99 4.30 -4.14
N ILE A 47 -3.94 3.72 -3.55
CA ILE A 47 -3.95 2.31 -3.12
C ILE A 47 -4.04 2.15 -1.60
N LEU A 48 -3.51 3.10 -0.84
CA LEU A 48 -3.57 3.14 0.62
C LEU A 48 -4.01 4.54 1.09
N SER A 49 -4.81 4.55 2.14
CA SER A 49 -5.32 5.75 2.80
C SER A 49 -5.94 5.34 4.14
N ILE A 50 -5.59 6.03 5.23
CA ILE A 50 -6.17 5.83 6.56
C ILE A 50 -7.01 7.06 6.97
N ASP A 51 -6.48 8.25 6.73
CA ASP A 51 -7.10 9.54 7.00
C ASP A 51 -7.02 10.43 5.75
N ASN A 52 -6.30 11.57 5.81
CA ASN A 52 -6.15 12.48 4.68
C ASN A 52 -5.02 12.09 3.71
N ASP A 53 -4.21 11.11 4.11
CA ASP A 53 -3.13 10.55 3.33
C ASP A 53 -3.64 9.78 2.10
N LYS A 54 -2.90 9.92 0.99
CA LYS A 54 -3.26 9.31 -0.29
C LYS A 54 -2.01 8.75 -0.94
N THR A 55 -1.64 7.53 -0.57
CA THR A 55 -0.46 6.87 -1.14
C THR A 55 -0.85 6.13 -2.42
N ASN A 56 -0.11 6.42 -3.50
CA ASN A 56 -0.26 5.73 -4.76
C ASN A 56 0.71 4.54 -4.89
N GLU A 57 0.53 3.74 -5.94
CA GLU A 57 1.34 2.55 -6.17
C GLU A 57 2.81 2.86 -6.43
N GLU A 58 3.10 3.95 -7.14
CA GLU A 58 4.45 4.36 -7.51
C GLU A 58 5.24 4.82 -6.29
N ASP A 59 4.64 5.66 -5.45
CA ASP A 59 5.24 6.16 -4.20
C ASP A 59 5.49 5.01 -3.22
N LEU A 60 4.54 4.09 -3.07
CA LEU A 60 4.73 2.90 -2.25
C LEU A 60 5.83 2.00 -2.81
N HIS A 61 5.86 1.80 -4.13
CA HIS A 61 6.91 0.98 -4.75
C HIS A 61 8.28 1.59 -4.54
N LYS A 62 8.41 2.90 -4.77
CA LYS A 62 9.65 3.64 -4.57
C LYS A 62 10.15 3.51 -3.12
N SER A 63 9.28 3.72 -2.14
CA SER A 63 9.67 3.66 -0.72
C SER A 63 10.08 2.24 -0.28
N VAL A 64 9.35 1.21 -0.73
CA VAL A 64 9.74 -0.20 -0.51
C VAL A 64 11.08 -0.52 -1.17
N MET A 65 11.32 -0.02 -2.37
CA MET A 65 12.57 -0.24 -3.12
C MET A 65 13.76 0.51 -2.52
N ALA A 66 13.54 1.63 -1.84
CA ALA A 66 14.56 2.29 -1.05
C ALA A 66 14.88 1.48 0.22
N ALA A 67 13.84 1.06 0.95
CA ALA A 67 14.00 0.31 2.21
C ALA A 67 14.65 -1.08 2.03
N LYS A 68 14.34 -1.80 0.93
CA LYS A 68 14.93 -3.13 0.70
C LYS A 68 16.46 -3.11 0.58
N ARG A 69 17.08 -1.97 0.28
CA ARG A 69 18.55 -1.83 0.23
C ARG A 69 19.20 -2.12 1.59
N LEU A 70 18.46 -1.90 2.68
CA LEU A 70 18.91 -2.23 4.03
C LEU A 70 19.01 -3.75 4.28
N LEU A 71 18.39 -4.57 3.43
CA LEU A 71 18.48 -6.03 3.49
C LEU A 71 19.75 -6.58 2.81
N GLU A 72 20.35 -5.83 1.88
CA GLU A 72 21.48 -6.29 1.06
C GLU A 72 22.68 -6.78 1.89
N PRO A 73 23.10 -6.11 2.98
CA PRO A 73 24.22 -6.58 3.81
C PRO A 73 23.97 -7.91 4.53
N TYR A 74 22.71 -8.34 4.63
CA TYR A 74 22.29 -9.56 5.33
C TYR A 74 21.99 -10.72 4.37
N ASN A 75 22.38 -10.60 3.09
CA ASN A 75 22.07 -11.55 2.02
C ASN A 75 20.57 -11.90 1.96
N ALA A 76 19.71 -10.94 2.28
CA ALA A 76 18.27 -11.09 2.27
C ALA A 76 17.69 -10.37 1.06
N LEU A 77 16.89 -11.08 0.27
CA LEU A 77 16.22 -10.55 -0.91
C LEU A 77 14.72 -10.46 -0.65
N LEU A 78 14.15 -9.28 -0.89
CA LEU A 78 12.70 -9.11 -0.99
C LEU A 78 12.23 -9.75 -2.31
N VAL A 79 11.53 -10.88 -2.21
CA VAL A 79 10.99 -11.63 -3.36
C VAL A 79 9.75 -10.93 -3.88
N GLU A 80 8.80 -10.66 -3.00
CA GLU A 80 7.53 -10.05 -3.35
C GLU A 80 6.95 -9.30 -2.14
N TYR A 81 6.12 -8.30 -2.42
CA TYR A 81 5.39 -7.59 -1.39
C TYR A 81 3.98 -7.17 -1.83
N THR A 82 3.12 -7.00 -0.83
CA THR A 82 1.81 -6.35 -0.97
C THR A 82 1.50 -5.53 0.27
N SER A 83 0.46 -4.71 0.22
CA SER A 83 0.08 -3.81 1.31
C SER A 83 -1.40 -3.88 1.66
N TYR A 84 -1.73 -3.35 2.82
CA TYR A 84 -3.08 -3.25 3.35
C TYR A 84 -3.18 -2.06 4.31
N ALA A 85 -4.30 -1.34 4.27
CA ALA A 85 -4.62 -0.29 5.22
C ALA A 85 -5.40 -0.92 6.38
N ASP A 86 -4.76 -1.09 7.54
CA ASP A 86 -5.37 -1.71 8.72
C ASP A 86 -6.12 -0.66 9.53
N THR A 87 -7.44 -0.71 9.46
CA THR A 87 -8.36 0.16 10.21
C THR A 87 -8.94 -0.53 11.45
N SER A 88 -8.41 -1.70 11.83
CA SER A 88 -8.86 -2.40 13.05
C SER A 88 -8.26 -1.81 14.33
N SER A 89 -7.10 -1.13 14.22
CA SER A 89 -6.50 -0.35 15.30
C SER A 89 -6.94 1.12 15.24
N VAL A 90 -6.86 1.81 16.38
CA VAL A 90 -7.05 3.27 16.46
C VAL A 90 -5.81 3.89 17.09
N PRO A 91 -5.02 4.71 16.36
CA PRO A 91 -5.18 5.03 14.94
C PRO A 91 -4.94 3.82 14.01
N GLY A 92 -5.54 3.86 12.82
CA GLY A 92 -5.26 2.88 11.77
C GLY A 92 -3.84 3.05 11.24
N HIS A 93 -3.29 2.04 10.56
CA HIS A 93 -1.90 2.09 10.08
C HIS A 93 -1.70 1.27 8.81
N TYR A 94 -0.57 1.52 8.14
CA TYR A 94 -0.18 0.76 6.96
C TYR A 94 0.50 -0.55 7.35
N VAL A 95 0.06 -1.64 6.71
CA VAL A 95 0.66 -2.96 6.84
C VAL A 95 1.25 -3.36 5.49
N ILE A 96 2.52 -3.76 5.48
CA ILE A 96 3.22 -4.23 4.28
C ILE A 96 3.68 -5.67 4.54
N TYR A 97 3.20 -6.60 3.71
CA TYR A 97 3.60 -8.00 3.75
C TYR A 97 4.84 -8.21 2.89
N TRP A 98 5.91 -8.74 3.47
CA TRP A 98 7.18 -9.01 2.78
C TRP A 98 7.46 -10.51 2.76
N GLU A 99 7.68 -11.07 1.57
CA GLU A 99 8.29 -12.39 1.43
C GLU A 99 9.79 -12.22 1.19
N ILE A 100 10.60 -12.69 2.15
CA ILE A 100 12.05 -12.53 2.14
C ILE A 100 12.70 -13.90 1.95
N LYS A 101 13.68 -13.96 1.04
CA LYS A 101 14.51 -15.13 0.79
C LYS A 101 15.96 -14.84 1.15
N HIS A 102 16.61 -15.74 1.89
CA HIS A 102 18.04 -15.64 2.17
C HIS A 102 18.84 -16.30 1.04
N CYS A 103 19.81 -15.56 0.48
CA CYS A 103 20.75 -16.05 -0.50
C CYS A 103 21.93 -16.73 0.22
N THR A 104 22.04 -18.05 0.08
CA THR A 104 23.10 -18.87 0.69
C THR A 104 24.39 -18.92 -0.13
N VAL A 105 24.51 -18.11 -1.19
CA VAL A 105 25.58 -18.24 -2.21
C VAL A 105 26.90 -17.57 -1.79
N LEU A 106 26.88 -16.66 -0.81
CA LEU A 106 28.11 -16.02 -0.34
C LEU A 106 28.65 -16.78 0.87
N GLU A 107 29.94 -17.14 0.83
CA GLU A 107 30.72 -17.88 1.83
C GLU A 107 30.76 -17.25 3.23
N LYS A 108 30.06 -16.13 3.45
CA LYS A 108 29.81 -15.56 4.77
C LYS A 108 28.52 -16.16 5.32
N ALA A 109 28.64 -16.82 6.48
CA ALA A 109 27.48 -17.25 7.25
C ALA A 109 26.46 -16.10 7.32
N PRO A 110 25.20 -16.32 6.92
CA PRO A 110 24.20 -15.26 6.96
C PRO A 110 24.10 -14.76 8.40
N SER A 111 24.45 -13.50 8.62
CA SER A 111 24.13 -12.87 9.90
C SER A 111 22.60 -12.94 10.04
N PRO A 112 22.07 -13.44 11.16
CA PRO A 112 20.63 -13.53 11.34
C PRO A 112 20.04 -12.14 11.16
N LEU A 113 18.98 -12.05 10.36
CA LEU A 113 18.29 -10.79 10.12
C LEU A 113 17.84 -10.23 11.46
N VAL A 114 18.45 -9.11 11.86
CA VAL A 114 18.20 -8.55 13.18
C VAL A 114 16.83 -7.86 13.14
N PRO A 115 15.94 -8.05 14.14
CA PRO A 115 14.67 -7.32 14.26
C PRO A 115 14.82 -5.81 14.02
N LYS A 116 15.95 -5.25 14.46
CA LYS A 116 16.31 -3.85 14.27
C LYS A 116 16.37 -3.42 12.79
N VAL A 117 16.89 -4.27 11.90
CA VAL A 117 16.98 -3.97 10.46
C VAL A 117 15.60 -3.84 9.84
N LEU A 118 14.65 -4.69 10.23
CA LEU A 118 13.27 -4.59 9.75
C LEU A 118 12.54 -3.38 10.32
N GLN A 119 12.80 -3.01 11.57
CA GLN A 119 12.35 -1.73 12.12
C GLN A 119 12.94 -0.54 11.36
N ASP A 120 14.22 -0.61 11.00
CA ASP A 120 14.90 0.40 10.20
C ASP A 120 14.33 0.46 8.77
N CYS A 121 13.91 -0.69 8.21
CA CYS A 121 13.14 -0.73 6.96
C CYS A 121 11.77 -0.05 7.11
N CYS A 122 11.06 -0.27 8.21
CA CYS A 122 9.75 0.36 8.44
C CYS A 122 9.87 1.89 8.42
N ILE A 123 10.83 2.45 9.17
CA ILE A 123 11.03 3.90 9.19
C ILE A 123 11.56 4.43 7.85
N ALA A 124 12.42 3.69 7.15
CA ALA A 124 12.89 4.09 5.82
C ALA A 124 11.73 4.21 4.82
N ILE A 125 10.73 3.32 4.91
CA ILE A 125 9.50 3.45 4.10
C ILE A 125 8.74 4.72 4.50
N GLU A 126 8.50 4.94 5.80
CA GLU A 126 7.74 6.11 6.27
C GLU A 126 8.40 7.45 5.90
N GLU A 127 9.73 7.53 5.91
CA GLU A 127 10.48 8.75 5.53
C GLU A 127 10.36 9.07 4.03
N ASP A 128 10.23 8.06 3.18
CA ASP A 128 10.09 8.20 1.73
C ASP A 128 8.64 8.42 1.26
N LEU A 129 7.66 8.24 2.16
CA LEU A 129 6.26 8.54 1.88
C LEU A 129 5.98 10.05 1.81
N ASP A 130 4.81 10.38 1.28
CA ASP A 130 4.43 11.76 0.98
C ASP A 130 4.37 12.66 2.24
N TYR A 131 4.40 13.96 2.00
CA TYR A 131 4.35 14.96 3.07
C TYR A 131 3.09 14.80 3.95
N ILE A 132 1.96 14.39 3.36
CA ILE A 132 0.69 14.25 4.09
C ILE A 132 0.73 13.05 5.03
N TYR A 133 1.20 11.88 4.58
CA TYR A 133 1.40 10.71 5.44
C TYR A 133 2.31 11.06 6.63
N ARG A 134 3.46 11.71 6.35
CA ARG A 134 4.40 12.11 7.40
C ARG A 134 3.79 13.14 8.37
N ARG A 135 2.96 14.08 7.88
CA ARG A 135 2.18 14.97 8.76
C ARG A 135 1.20 14.20 9.64
N CYS A 136 0.42 13.31 9.04
CA CYS A 136 -0.59 12.52 9.74
C CYS A 136 0.05 11.62 10.80
N ARG A 137 1.27 11.13 10.54
CA ARG A 137 2.04 10.31 11.48
C ARG A 137 2.70 11.11 12.59
N THR A 138 3.32 12.25 12.27
CA THR A 138 4.18 13.01 13.20
C THR A 138 3.41 14.10 13.95
N ASN A 139 2.51 14.83 13.28
CA ASN A 139 1.79 15.96 13.84
C ASN A 139 0.35 15.60 14.24
N ASP A 140 -0.45 15.10 13.29
CA ASP A 140 -1.90 14.92 13.50
C ASP A 140 -2.20 13.67 14.36
N LYS A 141 -1.23 12.74 14.47
CA LYS A 141 -1.35 11.44 15.15
C LYS A 141 -2.56 10.61 14.71
N SER A 142 -3.02 10.82 13.47
CA SER A 142 -4.16 10.10 12.89
C SER A 142 -3.78 8.77 12.25
N ILE A 143 -2.49 8.54 12.01
CA ILE A 143 -1.93 7.28 11.48
C ILE A 143 -0.98 6.67 12.52
N GLY A 144 -1.08 5.36 12.72
CA GLY A 144 -0.19 4.58 13.59
C GLY A 144 1.12 4.19 12.90
N PRO A 145 2.08 3.60 13.63
CA PRO A 145 3.36 3.18 13.06
C PRO A 145 3.17 2.15 11.95
N LEU A 146 3.86 2.36 10.82
CA LEU A 146 3.90 1.38 9.74
C LEU A 146 4.39 0.01 10.24
N GLU A 147 3.71 -1.03 9.81
CA GLU A 147 4.01 -2.42 10.16
C GLU A 147 4.53 -3.20 8.93
N ILE A 148 5.69 -3.84 9.06
CA ILE A 148 6.14 -4.88 8.14
C ILE A 148 5.82 -6.25 8.74
N ARG A 149 5.04 -7.05 8.00
CA ARG A 149 4.73 -8.45 8.33
C ARG A 149 5.52 -9.36 7.40
N VAL A 150 6.49 -10.09 7.96
CA VAL A 150 7.28 -11.06 7.19
C VAL A 150 6.47 -12.35 7.05
N VAL A 151 6.26 -12.81 5.83
CA VAL A 151 5.50 -14.04 5.55
C VAL A 151 6.41 -15.23 5.26
N LYS A 152 5.83 -16.44 5.27
CA LYS A 152 6.52 -17.67 4.86
C LYS A 152 6.89 -17.63 3.37
N SER A 153 7.95 -18.33 2.99
CA SER A 153 8.29 -18.46 1.57
C SER A 153 7.22 -19.30 0.86
N GLY A 154 6.86 -18.92 -0.36
CA GLY A 154 5.75 -19.50 -1.13
C GLY A 154 4.38 -18.92 -0.76
N THR A 155 4.29 -17.95 0.15
CA THR A 155 2.97 -17.37 0.52
C THR A 155 2.34 -16.66 -0.68
N PHE A 156 3.15 -15.95 -1.48
CA PHE A 156 2.63 -15.27 -2.67
C PHE A 156 2.26 -16.24 -3.81
N GLU A 157 2.82 -17.45 -3.84
CA GLU A 157 2.41 -18.51 -4.76
C GLU A 157 1.01 -19.02 -4.40
N VAL A 158 0.75 -19.30 -3.12
CA VAL A 158 -0.59 -19.69 -2.66
C VAL A 158 -1.60 -18.55 -2.84
N LEU A 159 -1.16 -17.29 -2.67
CA LEU A 159 -2.01 -16.12 -2.95
C LEU A 159 -2.37 -16.05 -4.44
N MET A 160 -1.42 -16.34 -5.34
CA MET A 160 -1.66 -16.40 -6.78
C MET A 160 -2.68 -17.50 -7.13
N ASP A 161 -2.55 -18.69 -6.55
CA ASP A 161 -3.51 -19.78 -6.73
C ASP A 161 -4.94 -19.40 -6.30
N LEU A 162 -5.06 -18.61 -5.23
CA LEU A 162 -6.36 -18.09 -4.77
C LEU A 162 -6.98 -17.19 -5.83
N PHE A 163 -6.23 -16.24 -6.38
CA PHE A 163 -6.75 -15.34 -7.42
C PHE A 163 -7.05 -16.06 -8.74
N ILE A 164 -6.28 -17.08 -9.10
CA ILE A 164 -6.56 -17.92 -10.27
C ILE A 164 -7.89 -18.65 -10.09
N LYS A 165 -8.17 -19.21 -8.90
CA LYS A 165 -9.46 -19.84 -8.58
C LYS A 165 -10.63 -18.86 -8.62
N GLU A 166 -10.41 -17.59 -8.29
CA GLU A 166 -11.40 -16.52 -8.40
C GLU A 166 -11.59 -16.00 -9.84
N GLY A 167 -10.89 -16.57 -10.82
CA GLY A 167 -11.06 -16.27 -12.25
C GLY A 167 -9.98 -15.37 -12.85
N ALA A 168 -8.89 -15.10 -12.14
CA ALA A 168 -7.74 -14.40 -12.74
C ALA A 168 -7.03 -15.28 -13.76
N SER A 169 -6.65 -14.69 -14.89
CA SER A 169 -5.84 -15.39 -15.90
C SER A 169 -4.40 -15.57 -15.42
N ILE A 170 -3.91 -16.82 -15.43
CA ILE A 170 -2.57 -17.18 -14.97
C ILE A 170 -1.46 -16.41 -15.73
N ASN A 171 -1.63 -16.21 -17.04
CA ASN A 171 -0.62 -15.55 -17.89
C ASN A 171 -0.57 -14.02 -17.73
N GLN A 172 -1.52 -13.43 -17.00
CA GLN A 172 -1.61 -11.99 -16.78
C GLN A 172 -1.50 -11.61 -15.30
N TYR A 173 -1.35 -12.60 -14.42
CA TYR A 173 -1.31 -12.34 -12.99
C TYR A 173 -0.07 -11.50 -12.64
N LYS A 174 -0.33 -10.40 -11.93
CA LYS A 174 0.66 -9.63 -11.21
C LYS A 174 0.20 -9.54 -9.77
N THR A 175 1.11 -9.69 -8.83
CA THR A 175 0.81 -9.52 -7.41
C THR A 175 0.23 -8.12 -7.20
N PRO A 176 -1.02 -7.99 -6.72
CA PRO A 176 -1.61 -6.69 -6.45
C PRO A 176 -0.81 -5.99 -5.35
N ARG A 177 -0.50 -4.71 -5.53
CA ARG A 177 0.27 -3.93 -4.55
C ARG A 177 -0.53 -3.56 -3.30
N CYS A 178 -1.86 -3.65 -3.35
CA CYS A 178 -2.75 -3.50 -2.20
C CYS A 178 -3.86 -4.57 -2.25
N ILE A 179 -4.06 -5.29 -1.15
CA ILE A 179 -5.10 -6.30 -1.00
C ILE A 179 -6.35 -5.69 -0.40
N LYS A 180 -7.49 -5.91 -1.05
CA LYS A 180 -8.82 -5.55 -0.54
C LYS A 180 -9.71 -6.77 -0.24
N SER A 181 -9.38 -7.94 -0.81
CA SER A 181 -10.14 -9.18 -0.58
C SER A 181 -9.88 -9.71 0.84
N GLU A 182 -10.96 -9.94 1.59
CA GLU A 182 -10.86 -10.52 2.94
C GLU A 182 -10.26 -11.93 2.94
N ALA A 183 -10.54 -12.73 1.91
CA ALA A 183 -10.00 -14.08 1.79
C ALA A 183 -8.47 -14.06 1.61
N ALA A 184 -7.98 -13.17 0.74
CA ALA A 184 -6.56 -12.93 0.54
C ALA A 184 -5.88 -12.41 1.81
N LEU A 185 -6.52 -11.48 2.54
CA LEU A 185 -5.99 -10.98 3.82
C LEU A 185 -5.91 -12.07 4.89
N LYS A 186 -6.93 -12.94 4.98
CA LYS A 186 -6.92 -14.08 5.92
C LYS A 186 -5.76 -15.04 5.62
N LEU A 187 -5.52 -15.34 4.33
CA LEU A 187 -4.40 -16.17 3.89
C LEU A 187 -3.06 -15.55 4.26
N LEU A 188 -2.87 -14.26 4.00
CA LEU A 188 -1.64 -13.54 4.34
C LEU A 188 -1.40 -13.54 5.85
N LYS A 189 -2.42 -13.18 6.65
CA LYS A 189 -2.36 -13.18 8.13
C LYS A 189 -1.98 -14.55 8.70
N ALA A 190 -2.52 -15.64 8.14
CA ALA A 190 -2.19 -17.01 8.59
C ALA A 190 -0.75 -17.43 8.28
N ASN A 191 -0.09 -16.77 7.33
CA ASN A 191 1.27 -17.08 6.91
C ASN A 191 2.33 -16.10 7.45
N VAL A 192 1.95 -15.19 8.34
CA VAL A 192 2.90 -14.27 9.00
C VAL A 192 3.81 -15.06 9.94
N LYS A 193 5.12 -14.84 9.81
CA LYS A 193 6.17 -15.34 10.71
C LYS A 193 6.48 -14.36 11.83
N ALA A 194 6.54 -13.07 11.50
CA ALA A 194 6.91 -12.01 12.44
C ALA A 194 6.37 -10.65 11.99
N CYS A 195 6.16 -9.76 12.96
CA CYS A 195 5.65 -8.41 12.80
C CYS A 195 6.67 -7.41 13.35
N PHE A 196 6.90 -6.32 12.62
CA PHE A 196 7.82 -5.26 13.01
C PHE A 196 7.17 -3.92 12.77
N PHE A 197 7.25 -3.02 13.75
CA PHE A 197 6.69 -1.68 13.67
C PHE A 197 7.81 -0.66 13.52
N SER A 198 7.49 0.47 12.88
CA SER A 198 8.37 1.63 12.86
C SER A 198 8.73 2.07 14.30
N PRO A 199 10.03 2.20 14.63
CA PRO A 199 10.49 2.47 15.99
C PRO A 199 10.34 3.93 16.42
N ARG A 200 10.08 4.84 15.47
CA ARG A 200 9.92 6.28 15.71
C ARG A 200 9.03 6.89 14.63
N ASP A 201 8.66 8.15 14.81
CA ASP A 201 7.92 8.90 13.79
C ASP A 201 8.87 9.39 12.67
N PRO A 202 8.40 9.52 11.42
CA PRO A 202 9.18 10.08 10.31
C PRO A 202 9.37 11.60 10.46
N THR A 203 10.36 12.12 9.75
CA THR A 203 10.69 13.54 9.79
C THR A 203 9.64 14.32 9.01
N TRP A 204 8.98 15.25 9.71
CA TRP A 204 8.03 16.18 9.12
C TRP A 204 8.29 17.59 9.66
N LEU A 205 8.38 18.55 8.74
CA LEU A 205 8.57 19.97 9.05
C LEU A 205 7.42 20.75 8.39
N PRO A 206 6.72 21.63 9.14
CA PRO A 206 5.61 22.44 8.63
C PRO A 206 5.98 23.29 7.42
#